data_AF-A0A4V3WL48-F1
#
_entry.id   AF-A0A4V3WL48-F1
#
_cell.length_a   1.000
_cell.length_b   1.000
_cell.length_c   1.000
_cell.angle_alpha   90.00
_cell.angle_beta   90.00
_cell.angle_gamma   90.00
#
_symmetry.space_group_name_H-M   'P 1'
#
loop_
_entity.id
_entity.type
_entity.pdbx_description
1 polymer ?
#
loop_
_entity_poly.entity_id
_entity_poly.type
_entity_poly.pdbx_seq_one_letter_code
_entity_poly.pdbx_strand_id
1 'polypeptide(L)'
;MDVLAGVVNRLKDISQGLDAFLDDVSEKYQSSKENDDQPSKKCFIKILLQLEKESKIEIDISQDNLKGILLNMFLRGVDTSSITLEWAMTQLMKNPTKLKKAQEEVRRVVGKKSKVNEDDIDQMVYLNCVVKGTLRLHPLLPFLFR
;
A
#
# COMPACT_ATOMS: atom_id res chain seq x y z
N MET A 1 18.29 29.68 5.80
CA MET A 1 17.19 29.28 4.88
C MET A 1 16.17 28.40 5.60
N ASP A 2 16.58 27.35 6.30
CA ASP A 2 15.67 26.47 7.04
C ASP A 2 14.94 27.13 8.23
N VAL A 3 15.62 28.05 8.94
CA VAL A 3 15.04 28.88 10.01
C VAL A 3 13.88 29.77 9.52
N LEU A 4 13.86 30.15 8.23
CA LEU A 4 12.81 30.99 7.64
C LEU A 4 11.66 30.18 7.02
N ALA A 5 11.95 28.98 6.51
CA ALA A 5 10.97 28.13 5.83
C ALA A 5 10.28 27.12 6.78
N GLY A 6 10.88 26.83 7.94
CA GLY A 6 10.32 25.93 8.95
C GLY A 6 10.15 24.48 8.48
N VAL A 7 10.79 24.09 7.37
CA VAL A 7 10.60 22.79 6.72
C VAL A 7 11.14 21.66 7.60
N VAL A 8 12.31 21.84 8.21
CA VAL A 8 12.86 20.82 9.12
C VAL A 8 12.01 20.66 10.37
N ASN A 9 11.47 21.74 10.93
CA ASN A 9 10.57 21.63 12.08
C ASN A 9 9.30 20.85 11.71
N ARG A 10 8.67 21.18 10.57
CA ARG A 10 7.50 20.43 10.08
C ARG A 10 7.81 18.95 9.80
N LEU A 11 8.96 18.67 9.21
CA LEU A 11 9.39 17.29 8.95
C LEU A 11 9.58 16.53 10.27
N LYS A 12 10.17 17.17 11.27
CA LYS A 12 10.35 16.60 12.61
C LYS A 12 8.99 16.31 13.26
N ASP A 13 8.04 17.23 13.18
CA ASP A 13 6.69 17.04 13.72
C ASP A 13 5.97 15.86 13.04
N ILE A 14 6.06 15.75 11.71
CA ILE A 14 5.52 14.62 10.93
C ILE A 14 6.21 13.32 11.33
N SER A 15 7.54 13.33 11.44
CA SER A 15 8.32 12.17 11.84
C SER A 15 7.92 11.67 13.22
N GLN A 16 7.72 12.58 14.18
CA GLN A 16 7.27 12.23 15.54
C GLN A 16 5.85 11.66 15.52
N GLY A 17 4.94 12.23 14.72
CA GLY A 17 3.59 11.70 14.55
C GLY A 17 3.55 10.30 13.94
N LEU A 18 4.39 10.05 12.93
CA LEU A 18 4.52 8.73 12.29
C LEU A 18 5.14 7.71 13.26
N ASP A 19 6.15 8.10 14.02
CA ASP A 19 6.79 7.23 15.02
C ASP A 19 5.78 6.80 16.09
N ALA A 20 5.03 7.75 16.65
CA ALA A 20 3.97 7.47 17.63
C ALA A 20 2.86 6.57 17.07
N PHE A 21 2.49 6.74 15.80
CA PHE A 21 1.53 5.85 15.13
C PHE A 21 2.08 4.43 14.99
N LEU A 22 3.35 4.26 14.63
CA LEU A 22 3.97 2.95 14.48
C LEU A 22 4.14 2.24 15.83
N ASP A 23 4.36 3.00 16.91
CA ASP A 23 4.35 2.47 18.28
C ASP A 23 2.98 1.90 18.65
N ASP A 24 1.90 2.67 18.45
CA ASP A 24 0.52 2.21 18.71
C ASP A 24 0.17 0.95 17.89
N VAL A 25 0.54 0.94 16.62
CA VAL A 25 0.38 -0.23 15.75
C VAL A 25 1.13 -1.43 16.33
N SER A 26 2.39 -1.26 16.68
CA SER A 26 3.23 -2.33 17.22
C SER A 26 2.66 -2.89 18.52
N GLU A 27 2.26 -2.03 19.46
CA GLU A 27 1.65 -2.43 20.73
C GLU A 27 0.34 -3.21 20.53
N LYS A 28 -0.51 -2.75 19.60
CA LYS A 28 -1.76 -3.43 19.25
C LYS A 28 -1.52 -4.85 18.71
N TYR A 29 -0.50 -5.04 17.87
CA TYR A 29 -0.18 -6.36 17.32
C TYR A 29 0.55 -7.27 18.33
N GLN A 30 1.27 -6.71 19.29
CA GLN A 30 1.90 -7.47 20.39
C GLN A 30 0.87 -7.95 21.43
N SER A 31 -0.13 -7.13 21.75
CA SER A 31 -1.19 -7.46 22.73
C SER A 31 -2.27 -8.39 22.17
N SER A 32 -2.43 -8.45 20.84
CA SER A 32 -3.40 -9.31 20.15
C SER A 32 -3.01 -10.79 20.19
N LYS A 33 -3.33 -11.47 21.30
CA LYS A 33 -3.28 -12.94 21.48
C LYS A 33 -4.42 -13.68 20.75
N GLU A 34 -4.72 -13.35 19.50
CA GLU A 34 -5.65 -14.18 18.72
C GLU A 34 -4.99 -15.53 18.37
N ASN A 35 -5.69 -16.64 18.70
CA ASN A 35 -5.32 -18.05 18.51
C ASN A 35 -4.32 -18.29 17.36
N ASP A 36 -3.08 -18.61 17.73
CA ASP A 36 -1.88 -18.70 16.87
C ASP A 36 -1.84 -19.94 15.97
N ASP A 37 -2.87 -20.80 16.04
CA ASP A 37 -2.91 -22.11 15.36
C ASP A 37 -3.45 -22.06 13.91
N GLN A 38 -3.87 -20.90 13.41
CA GLN A 38 -4.23 -20.74 12.00
C GLN A 38 -3.14 -20.01 11.19
N PRO A 39 -2.42 -20.68 10.27
CA PRO A 39 -1.42 -20.05 9.42
C PRO A 39 -1.99 -18.94 8.52
N SER A 40 -3.30 -18.93 8.27
CA SER A 40 -3.99 -17.91 7.47
C SER A 40 -4.14 -16.54 8.15
N LYS A 41 -3.77 -16.40 9.43
CA LYS A 41 -3.87 -15.13 10.20
C LYS A 41 -2.54 -14.47 10.52
N LYS A 42 -1.41 -15.01 10.07
CA LYS A 42 -0.10 -14.37 10.30
C LYS A 42 0.06 -13.14 9.39
N CYS A 43 -0.26 -11.98 9.95
CA CYS A 43 -0.01 -10.68 9.31
C CYS A 43 1.50 -10.42 9.23
N PHE A 44 1.95 -9.68 8.20
CA PHE A 44 3.36 -9.28 8.02
C PHE A 44 4.00 -8.70 9.30
N ILE A 45 3.27 -7.85 10.03
CA ILE A 45 3.73 -7.26 11.30
C ILE A 45 4.01 -8.35 12.35
N LYS A 46 3.13 -9.35 12.47
CA LYS A 46 3.31 -10.47 13.41
C LYS A 46 4.53 -11.31 13.05
N ILE A 47 4.79 -11.51 11.77
CA ILE A 47 5.98 -12.23 11.29
C ILE A 47 7.25 -11.46 11.67
N LEU A 48 7.29 -10.14 11.43
CA LEU A 48 8.43 -9.30 11.81
C LEU A 48 8.69 -9.32 13.33
N LEU A 49 7.64 -9.21 14.14
CA LEU A 49 7.75 -9.31 15.61
C LEU A 49 8.20 -10.70 16.08
N GLN A 50 7.79 -11.76 15.39
CA GLN A 50 8.25 -13.13 15.68
C GLN A 50 9.74 -13.29 15.36
N LEU A 51 10.20 -12.71 14.24
CA LEU A 51 11.62 -12.74 13.84
C LEU A 51 12.52 -11.97 14.80
N GLU A 52 12.08 -10.82 15.30
CA GLU A 52 12.78 -10.06 16.35
C GLU A 52 12.98 -10.93 17.61
N LYS A 53 11.92 -11.60 18.08
CA LYS A 53 11.96 -12.43 19.30
C LYS A 53 12.79 -13.70 19.18
N GLU A 54 12.80 -14.33 18.01
CA GLU A 54 13.45 -15.63 17.83
C GLU A 54 14.96 -15.51 17.61
N SER A 55 15.51 -14.32 17.34
CA SER A 55 16.95 -14.07 17.10
C SER A 55 17.62 -15.12 16.20
N LYS A 56 16.86 -15.72 15.26
CA LYS A 56 17.29 -16.80 14.37
C LYS A 56 18.00 -16.32 13.12
N ILE A 57 18.07 -15.00 12.92
CA ILE A 57 18.71 -14.35 11.78
C ILE A 57 19.93 -13.60 12.31
N GLU A 58 21.04 -13.66 11.58
CA GLU A 58 22.30 -12.93 11.86
C GLU A 58 22.15 -11.39 11.85
N ILE A 59 20.94 -10.91 11.51
CA ILE A 59 20.57 -9.51 11.44
C ILE A 59 19.78 -9.18 12.71
N ASP A 60 20.37 -8.32 13.55
CA ASP A 60 19.67 -7.76 14.72
C ASP A 60 18.60 -6.77 14.23
N ILE A 61 17.33 -7.20 14.25
CA ILE A 61 16.20 -6.36 13.86
C ILE A 61 15.80 -5.52 15.08
N SER A 62 16.40 -4.34 15.21
CA SER A 62 15.96 -3.32 16.19
C SER A 62 14.51 -2.88 15.93
N GLN A 63 13.81 -2.45 16.97
CA GLN A 63 12.49 -1.82 16.89
C GLN A 63 12.45 -0.68 15.86
N ASP A 64 13.49 0.15 15.78
CA ASP A 64 13.56 1.24 14.81
C ASP A 64 13.64 0.72 13.36
N ASN A 65 14.33 -0.40 13.14
CA ASN A 65 14.39 -1.06 11.84
C ASN A 65 13.02 -1.63 11.45
N LEU A 66 12.30 -2.22 12.40
CA LEU A 66 10.94 -2.72 12.18
C LEU A 66 9.99 -1.59 11.80
N LYS A 67 10.00 -0.48 12.55
CA LYS A 67 9.23 0.73 12.24
C LYS A 67 9.57 1.27 10.84
N GLY A 68 10.87 1.34 10.52
CA GLY A 68 11.35 1.78 9.20
C GLY A 68 10.85 0.89 8.06
N ILE A 69 10.87 -0.43 8.22
CA ILE A 69 10.35 -1.38 7.21
C ILE A 69 8.84 -1.21 7.02
N LEU A 70 8.08 -1.08 8.11
CA LEU A 70 6.63 -0.89 8.06
C LEU A 70 6.26 0.42 7.38
N LEU A 71 6.93 1.51 7.76
CA LEU A 71 6.71 2.82 7.16
C LEU A 71 7.03 2.81 5.67
N ASN A 72 8.17 2.23 5.29
CA ASN A 72 8.57 2.12 3.90
C ASN A 72 7.58 1.29 3.06
N MET A 73 7.09 0.16 3.58
CA MET A 73 6.08 -0.65 2.91
C MET A 73 4.79 0.15 2.69
N PHE A 74 4.33 0.87 3.71
CA PHE A 74 3.09 1.64 3.65
C PHE A 74 3.20 2.81 2.66
N LEU A 75 4.23 3.66 2.79
CA LEU A 75 4.42 4.82 1.93
C LEU A 75 4.56 4.42 0.46
N ARG A 76 5.38 3.40 0.17
CA ARG A 76 5.57 2.93 -1.22
C ARG A 76 4.26 2.43 -1.84
N GLY A 77 3.41 1.78 -1.06
CA GLY A 77 2.12 1.29 -1.53
C GLY A 77 1.12 2.42 -1.77
N VAL A 78 1.03 3.38 -0.84
CA VAL A 78 0.06 4.49 -0.91
C VAL A 78 0.40 5.44 -2.04
N ASP A 79 1.61 5.97 -2.10
CA ASP A 79 1.96 7.02 -3.06
C ASP A 79 1.80 6.54 -4.51
N THR A 80 2.33 5.34 -4.80
CA THR A 80 2.28 4.78 -6.16
C THR A 80 0.86 4.43 -6.61
N SER A 81 0.04 3.86 -5.72
CA SER A 81 -1.33 3.49 -6.04
C SER A 81 -2.24 4.71 -6.19
N SER A 82 -2.11 5.72 -5.32
CA SER A 82 -2.89 6.96 -5.39
C SER A 82 -2.64 7.71 -6.69
N ILE A 83 -1.38 7.90 -7.09
CA ILE A 83 -1.04 8.58 -8.34
C ILE A 83 -1.52 7.77 -9.56
N THR A 84 -1.39 6.44 -9.53
CA THR A 84 -1.91 5.59 -10.63
C THR A 84 -3.41 5.75 -10.78
N LEU A 85 -4.15 5.76 -9.67
CA LEU A 85 -5.60 5.89 -9.67
C LEU A 85 -6.02 7.28 -10.18
N GLU A 86 -5.33 8.34 -9.75
CA GLU A 86 -5.57 9.71 -10.21
C GLU A 86 -5.44 9.82 -11.74
N TRP A 87 -4.35 9.29 -12.31
CA TRP A 87 -4.15 9.27 -13.76
C TRP A 87 -5.17 8.38 -14.46
N ALA A 88 -5.47 7.19 -13.94
CA ALA A 88 -6.43 6.28 -14.54
C ALA A 88 -7.82 6.92 -14.64
N MET A 89 -8.28 7.53 -13.54
CA MET A 89 -9.56 8.24 -13.49
C MET A 89 -9.57 9.44 -14.44
N THR A 90 -8.49 10.22 -14.46
CA THR A 90 -8.34 11.35 -15.39
C THR A 90 -8.43 10.91 -16.86
N GLN A 91 -7.76 9.81 -17.23
CA GLN A 91 -7.78 9.29 -18.61
C GLN A 91 -9.16 8.74 -18.99
N LEU A 92 -9.85 8.07 -18.05
CA LEU A 92 -11.19 7.55 -18.27
C LEU A 92 -12.23 8.67 -18.40
N MET A 93 -12.17 9.69 -17.55
CA MET A 93 -13.08 10.85 -17.61
C MET A 93 -12.93 11.63 -18.92
N LYS A 94 -11.71 11.72 -19.47
CA LYS A 94 -11.47 12.31 -20.80
C LYS A 94 -11.99 11.45 -21.97
N ASN A 95 -12.31 10.17 -21.74
CA ASN A 95 -12.77 9.24 -22.77
C ASN A 95 -14.05 8.50 -22.33
N PRO A 96 -15.23 9.15 -22.39
CA PRO A 96 -16.49 8.60 -21.87
C PRO A 96 -16.84 7.21 -22.44
N THR A 97 -16.54 6.95 -23.71
CA THR A 97 -16.77 5.63 -24.34
C THR A 97 -15.92 4.53 -23.68
N LYS A 98 -14.65 4.82 -23.36
CA LYS A 98 -13.76 3.87 -22.68
C LYS A 98 -14.17 3.65 -21.23
N LEU A 99 -14.61 4.71 -20.55
CA LEU A 99 -15.17 4.64 -19.19
C LEU A 99 -16.42 3.76 -19.14
N LYS A 100 -17.36 3.97 -20.07
CA LYS A 100 -18.58 3.15 -20.16
C LYS A 100 -18.25 1.67 -20.32
N LYS A 101 -17.30 1.34 -21.21
CA LYS A 101 -16.83 -0.04 -21.41
C LYS A 101 -16.22 -0.66 -20.14
N ALA A 102 -15.42 0.09 -19.38
CA ALA A 102 -14.87 -0.38 -18.10
C ALA A 102 -15.98 -0.64 -17.07
N GLN A 103 -16.94 0.27 -16.94
CA GLN A 103 -18.08 0.11 -16.02
C GLN A 103 -18.97 -1.08 -16.40
N GLU A 104 -19.21 -1.29 -17.70
CA GLU A 104 -19.95 -2.44 -18.21
C GLU A 104 -19.24 -3.76 -17.89
N GLU A 105 -17.92 -3.83 -18.04
CA GLU A 105 -17.15 -5.02 -17.66
C GLU A 105 -17.27 -5.31 -16.16
N VAL A 106 -17.06 -4.31 -15.31
CA VAL A 106 -17.17 -4.47 -13.85
C VAL A 106 -18.57 -4.95 -13.45
N ARG A 107 -19.62 -4.33 -14.00
CA ARG A 107 -21.02 -4.74 -13.73
C ARG A 107 -21.31 -6.16 -14.22
N ARG A 108 -20.74 -6.57 -15.35
CA ARG A 108 -20.90 -7.92 -15.91
C ARG A 108 -20.22 -8.98 -15.05
N VAL A 109 -19.00 -8.72 -14.59
CA VAL A 109 -18.18 -9.68 -13.81
C VAL A 109 -18.70 -9.80 -12.37
N VAL A 110 -18.90 -8.66 -11.68
CA VAL A 110 -19.35 -8.67 -10.27
C VAL A 110 -20.82 -9.04 -10.17
N GLY A 111 -21.64 -8.64 -11.14
CA GLY A 111 -23.07 -8.96 -11.19
C GLY A 111 -23.83 -8.48 -9.95
N LYS A 112 -24.37 -9.42 -9.17
CA LYS A 112 -25.13 -9.16 -7.93
C LYS A 112 -24.31 -9.43 -6.66
N LYS A 113 -23.03 -9.75 -6.77
CA LYS A 113 -22.19 -10.02 -5.60
C LYS A 113 -22.02 -8.75 -4.79
N SER A 114 -22.02 -8.89 -3.46
CA SER A 114 -21.76 -7.78 -2.53
C SER A 114 -20.26 -7.50 -2.33
N LYS A 115 -19.40 -8.47 -2.69
CA LYS A 115 -17.94 -8.40 -2.56
C LYS A 115 -17.26 -8.98 -3.80
N VAL A 116 -16.16 -8.35 -4.20
CA VAL A 116 -15.28 -8.80 -5.28
C VAL A 116 -14.27 -9.79 -4.70
N ASN A 117 -14.03 -10.90 -5.39
CA ASN A 117 -12.97 -11.86 -5.05
C ASN A 117 -11.83 -11.84 -6.09
N GLU A 118 -10.78 -12.63 -5.86
CA GLU A 118 -9.62 -12.71 -6.76
C GLU A 118 -10.00 -13.22 -8.16
N ASP A 119 -10.88 -14.24 -8.24
CA ASP A 119 -11.36 -14.76 -9.53
C ASP A 119 -12.09 -13.70 -10.37
N ASP A 120 -12.82 -12.79 -9.71
CA ASP A 120 -13.49 -11.68 -10.38
C ASP A 120 -12.46 -10.71 -10.98
N ILE A 121 -11.36 -10.44 -10.27
CA ILE A 121 -10.29 -9.55 -10.74
C ILE A 121 -9.64 -10.13 -12.01
N ASP A 122 -9.40 -11.43 -12.05
CA ASP A 122 -8.82 -12.11 -13.21
C ASP A 122 -9.71 -12.01 -14.46
N GLN A 123 -11.03 -11.90 -14.27
CA GLN A 123 -11.99 -11.72 -15.36
C GLN A 123 -12.14 -10.26 -15.83
N MET A 124 -11.60 -9.28 -15.10
CA MET A 124 -11.64 -7.85 -15.48
C MET A 124 -10.51 -7.48 -16.46
N VAL A 125 -10.50 -8.13 -17.62
CA VAL A 125 -9.45 -8.01 -18.64
C VAL A 125 -9.30 -6.58 -19.15
N TYR A 126 -10.41 -5.90 -19.45
CA TYR A 126 -10.38 -4.54 -19.97
C TYR A 126 -9.93 -3.54 -18.90
N LEU A 127 -10.38 -3.68 -17.64
CA LEU A 127 -9.90 -2.85 -16.54
C LEU A 127 -8.39 -3.02 -16.33
N ASN A 128 -7.87 -4.24 -16.41
CA ASN A 128 -6.42 -4.49 -16.37
C ASN A 128 -5.70 -3.78 -17.53
N CYS A 129 -6.25 -3.81 -18.74
CA CYS A 129 -5.74 -3.05 -19.87
C CYS A 129 -5.76 -1.52 -19.64
N VAL A 130 -6.77 -1.00 -18.93
CA VAL A 130 -6.82 0.43 -18.56
C VAL A 130 -5.68 0.78 -17.59
N VAL A 131 -5.44 -0.03 -16.57
CA VAL A 131 -4.35 0.18 -15.61
C VAL A 131 -3.00 0.13 -16.33
N LYS A 132 -2.75 -0.92 -17.13
CA LYS A 132 -1.53 -1.06 -17.93
C LYS A 132 -1.35 0.09 -18.92
N GLY A 133 -2.42 0.51 -19.58
CA GLY A 133 -2.41 1.64 -20.51
C GLY A 133 -2.09 2.96 -19.81
N THR A 134 -2.59 3.15 -18.59
CA THR A 134 -2.30 4.32 -17.75
C THR A 134 -0.82 4.35 -17.37
N LEU A 135 -0.27 3.25 -16.86
CA LEU A 135 1.15 3.15 -16.48
C LEU A 135 2.08 3.33 -17.68
N ARG A 136 1.65 2.94 -18.90
CA ARG A 136 2.41 3.17 -20.13
C ARG A 136 2.49 4.66 -20.49
N LEU A 137 1.42 5.43 -20.25
CA LEU A 137 1.36 6.85 -20.58
C LEU A 137 1.93 7.73 -19.47
N HIS A 138 1.73 7.33 -18.21
CA HIS A 138 2.10 8.04 -17.00
C HIS A 138 2.93 7.11 -16.09
N PRO A 139 4.20 6.85 -16.43
CA PRO A 139 5.07 6.04 -15.58
C PRO A 139 5.37 6.79 -14.28
N LEU A 140 5.08 6.16 -13.13
CA LEU A 140 5.33 6.71 -11.79
C LEU A 140 6.82 6.95 -11.50
N LEU A 141 7.68 6.07 -12.04
CA LEU A 141 9.13 6.07 -11.84
C LEU A 141 9.81 6.01 -13.22
N PRO A 142 9.86 7.13 -13.97
CA PRO A 142 10.49 7.16 -15.29
C PRO A 142 12.00 6.93 -15.22
N PHE A 143 12.61 7.17 -14.05
CA PHE A 143 14.02 6.94 -13.79
C PHE A 143 14.19 5.90 -12.69
N LEU A 144 15.01 4.89 -12.96
CA LEU A 144 15.50 3.94 -11.96
C LEU A 144 16.91 4.38 -11.58
N PHE A 145 17.08 4.84 -10.34
CA PHE A 145 18.40 5.07 -9.78
C PHE A 145 19.02 3.71 -9.42
N ARG A 146 20.17 3.40 -10.00
CA ARG A 146 20.95 2.18 -9.74
C ARG A 146 22.23 2.53 -9.02
#